data_AF-A0AAD4KFZ0-F1
#
_entry.id   AF-A0AAD4KFZ0-F1
#
_cell.length_a   1.000
_cell.length_b   1.000
_cell.length_c   1.000
_cell.angle_alpha   90.00
_cell.angle_beta   90.00
_cell.angle_gamma   90.00
#
_symmetry.space_group_name_H-M   'P 1'
#
loop_
_entity.id
_entity.type
_entity.pdbx_description
1 polymer ?
#
loop_
_entity_poly.entity_id
_entity_poly.type
_entity_poly.pdbx_seq_one_letter_code
_entity_poly.pdbx_strand_id
1 'polypeptide(L)'
;MENRGYYIEKALQGAQSILDINHDTIRELQGLTGSMIGIKRHISTVCEMRVWVKKYGLLPGLQYDAKDGYMSIKPNPDPIHKAARGVMLTFLDEIVQKSVLAYPKREYSVTFNQPYFLKGEFEGHIQTSDGQINEDDTDFPRVVVLIGNLEELNRGANKWLYGTKRKTRLVICVEIFERPPPSEFPWGLSTEQLLKIPRDGLSNHILNWHSHHGSSIRGAIAANLFVCDRDDDQTEPVWQSNFGGKDRAFKDSFGDTVPPGVESYRNTAHLNLQLTDGIEVDLPVHALEDSIYRALDDFAVERAMIQADEALDLTKTRDGSTETRKGKPKV
;
A
#
# COMPACT_ATOMS: atom_id res chain seq x y z
N MET A 1 8.37 -0.49 13.50
CA MET A 1 8.23 -1.65 12.59
C MET A 1 8.42 -3.01 13.28
N GLU A 2 9.04 -3.09 14.47
CA GLU A 2 9.31 -4.38 15.16
C GLU A 2 8.05 -5.12 15.64
N ASN A 3 6.93 -4.43 15.90
CA ASN A 3 5.69 -5.10 16.36
C ASN A 3 4.79 -5.61 15.23
N ARG A 4 4.91 -5.09 14.01
CA ARG A 4 4.12 -5.59 12.87
C ARG A 4 4.39 -7.06 12.61
N GLY A 5 5.65 -7.48 12.73
CA GLY A 5 6.05 -8.89 12.66
C GLY A 5 5.38 -9.75 13.74
N TYR A 6 5.26 -9.25 14.96
CA TYR A 6 4.56 -9.95 16.04
C TYR A 6 3.09 -10.23 15.70
N TYR A 7 2.35 -9.23 15.21
CA TYR A 7 0.94 -9.41 14.83
C TYR A 7 0.78 -10.36 13.63
N ILE A 8 1.69 -10.32 12.66
CA ILE A 8 1.70 -11.28 11.55
C ILE A 8 1.93 -12.71 12.07
N GLU A 9 2.94 -12.91 12.93
CA GLU A 9 3.21 -14.24 13.50
C GLU A 9 2.07 -14.75 14.39
N LYS A 10 1.41 -13.84 15.12
CA LYS A 10 0.24 -14.18 15.92
C LYS A 10 -0.96 -14.61 15.05
N ALA A 11 -1.25 -13.89 13.96
CA ALA A 11 -2.33 -14.25 13.03
C ALA A 11 -2.05 -15.60 12.33
N LEU A 12 -0.77 -15.92 12.09
CA LEU A 12 -0.31 -17.17 11.50
C LEU A 12 -0.07 -18.29 12.52
N GLN A 13 -0.36 -18.05 13.80
CA GLN A 13 -0.07 -19.00 14.87
C GLN A 13 -0.86 -20.30 14.65
N GLY A 14 -0.14 -21.42 14.55
CA GLY A 14 -0.73 -22.75 14.36
C GLY A 14 -0.91 -23.16 12.90
N ALA A 15 -0.69 -22.27 11.92
CA ALA A 15 -0.61 -22.66 10.52
C ALA A 15 0.67 -23.48 10.28
N GLN A 16 0.54 -24.67 9.71
CA GLN A 16 1.68 -25.53 9.32
C GLN A 16 1.90 -25.49 7.80
N SER A 17 0.86 -25.14 7.05
CA SER A 17 0.85 -25.04 5.59
C SER A 17 -0.04 -23.88 5.13
N ILE A 18 0.05 -23.55 3.84
CA ILE A 18 -0.86 -22.58 3.21
C ILE A 18 -2.34 -23.02 3.32
N LEU A 19 -2.60 -24.33 3.38
CA LEU A 19 -3.94 -24.91 3.45
C LEU A 19 -4.64 -24.64 4.79
N ASP A 20 -3.88 -24.32 5.83
CA ASP A 20 -4.37 -23.99 7.16
C ASP A 20 -4.78 -22.51 7.27
N ILE A 21 -4.29 -21.67 6.35
CA ILE A 21 -4.64 -20.24 6.29
C ILE A 21 -6.08 -20.13 5.79
N ASN A 22 -6.97 -19.59 6.62
CA ASN A 22 -8.39 -19.47 6.30
C ASN A 22 -8.81 -18.00 6.13
N HIS A 23 -10.09 -17.76 5.85
CA HIS A 23 -10.63 -16.42 5.66
C HIS A 23 -10.39 -15.47 6.84
N ASP A 24 -10.48 -15.97 8.07
CA ASP A 24 -10.32 -15.13 9.26
C ASP A 24 -8.86 -14.71 9.43
N THR A 25 -7.90 -15.61 9.16
CA THR A 25 -6.47 -15.26 9.10
C THR A 25 -6.20 -14.20 8.03
N ILE A 26 -6.77 -14.36 6.83
CA ILE A 26 -6.62 -13.36 5.76
C ILE A 26 -7.20 -12.01 6.20
N ARG A 27 -8.40 -12.01 6.81
CA ARG A 27 -9.05 -10.78 7.28
C ARG A 27 -8.27 -10.09 8.40
N GLU A 28 -7.69 -10.84 9.32
CA GLU A 28 -6.82 -10.31 10.38
C GLU A 28 -5.57 -9.65 9.78
N LEU A 29 -4.90 -10.31 8.84
CA LEU A 29 -3.73 -9.76 8.14
C LEU A 29 -4.09 -8.53 7.29
N GLN A 30 -5.27 -8.52 6.66
CA GLN A 30 -5.81 -7.36 5.97
C GLN A 30 -6.15 -6.20 6.91
N GLY A 31 -6.47 -6.50 8.17
CA GLY A 31 -6.72 -5.49 9.20
C GLY A 31 -5.49 -4.67 9.57
N LEU A 32 -4.29 -5.21 9.34
CA LEU A 32 -3.02 -4.52 9.60
C LEU A 32 -2.81 -3.37 8.60
N THR A 33 -1.95 -2.42 8.95
CA THR A 33 -1.53 -1.32 8.07
C THR A 33 -0.10 -1.54 7.55
N GLY A 34 0.28 -0.84 6.49
CA GLY A 34 1.64 -0.82 5.92
C GLY A 34 1.80 -1.53 4.58
N SER A 35 3.00 -2.06 4.32
CA SER A 35 3.37 -2.69 3.03
C SER A 35 2.80 -4.09 2.83
N MET A 36 2.87 -4.65 1.63
CA MET A 36 2.45 -6.04 1.34
C MET A 36 2.98 -7.05 2.38
N ILE A 37 2.11 -7.97 2.84
CA ILE A 37 2.49 -9.03 3.80
C ILE A 37 2.79 -10.31 3.03
N GLY A 38 4.06 -10.70 2.95
CA GLY A 38 4.47 -11.97 2.34
C GLY A 38 4.53 -13.11 3.35
N ILE A 39 3.77 -14.17 3.12
CA ILE A 39 3.75 -15.39 3.95
C ILE A 39 4.77 -16.38 3.41
N LYS A 40 6.06 -16.08 3.62
CA LYS A 40 7.18 -16.85 3.08
C LYS A 40 7.44 -18.18 3.81
N ARG A 41 6.90 -18.34 5.02
CA ARG A 41 7.11 -19.52 5.86
C ARG A 41 6.53 -20.80 5.28
N HIS A 42 5.49 -20.67 4.45
CA HIS A 42 4.78 -21.80 3.84
C HIS A 42 4.93 -21.73 2.32
N ILE A 43 6.07 -22.18 1.81
CA ILE A 43 6.24 -22.40 0.38
C ILE A 43 5.23 -23.46 -0.06
N SER A 44 4.49 -23.14 -1.11
CA SER A 44 3.42 -23.96 -1.66
C SER A 44 3.55 -24.04 -3.17
N THR A 45 3.11 -25.16 -3.71
CA THR A 45 3.02 -25.39 -5.14
C THR A 45 1.78 -24.72 -5.73
N VAL A 46 1.77 -24.49 -7.04
CA VAL A 46 0.58 -24.02 -7.77
C VAL A 46 -0.62 -24.95 -7.54
N CYS A 47 -0.39 -26.26 -7.40
CA CYS A 47 -1.44 -27.23 -7.12
C CYS A 47 -2.09 -27.01 -5.75
N GLU A 48 -1.29 -26.81 -4.70
CA GLU A 48 -1.79 -26.50 -3.36
C GLU A 48 -2.55 -25.17 -3.35
N MET A 49 -2.04 -24.17 -4.07
CA MET A 49 -2.75 -22.89 -4.19
C MET A 49 -4.09 -23.04 -4.91
N ARG A 50 -4.18 -23.88 -5.96
CA ARG A 50 -5.45 -24.20 -6.62
C ARG A 50 -6.43 -24.93 -5.69
N VAL A 51 -5.93 -25.85 -4.85
CA VAL A 51 -6.76 -26.51 -3.82
C VAL A 51 -7.27 -25.50 -2.81
N TRP A 52 -6.40 -24.59 -2.36
CA TRP A 52 -6.76 -23.50 -1.44
C TRP A 52 -7.87 -22.61 -2.04
N VAL A 53 -7.68 -22.14 -3.27
CA VAL A 53 -8.65 -21.30 -3.98
C VAL A 53 -9.96 -22.04 -4.25
N LYS A 54 -9.93 -23.35 -4.52
CA LYS A 54 -11.17 -24.14 -4.64
C LYS A 54 -11.94 -24.20 -3.31
N LYS A 55 -11.24 -24.23 -2.18
CA LYS A 55 -11.85 -24.31 -0.85
C LYS A 55 -12.38 -22.97 -0.37
N TYR A 56 -11.63 -21.89 -0.61
CA TYR A 56 -11.87 -20.58 0.00
C TYR A 56 -12.25 -19.48 -1.02
N GLY A 57 -12.17 -19.75 -2.31
CA GLY A 57 -12.36 -18.75 -3.34
C GLY A 57 -11.13 -17.84 -3.52
N LEU A 58 -11.21 -16.98 -4.52
CA LEU A 58 -10.24 -15.94 -4.77
C LEU A 58 -10.59 -14.70 -3.94
N LEU A 59 -9.89 -14.51 -2.82
CA LEU A 59 -10.17 -13.40 -1.91
C LEU A 59 -9.59 -12.07 -2.41
N PRO A 60 -10.28 -10.95 -2.18
CA PRO A 60 -9.75 -9.63 -2.52
C PRO A 60 -8.39 -9.37 -1.88
N GLY A 61 -7.48 -8.69 -2.59
CA GLY A 61 -6.16 -8.34 -2.07
C GLY A 61 -5.14 -9.48 -1.98
N LEU A 62 -5.52 -10.70 -2.37
CA LEU A 62 -4.64 -11.87 -2.41
C LEU A 62 -3.71 -11.81 -3.62
N GLN A 63 -2.44 -12.14 -3.40
CA GLN A 63 -1.45 -12.38 -4.45
C GLN A 63 -0.72 -13.69 -4.16
N TYR A 64 -0.20 -14.32 -5.22
CA TYR A 64 0.59 -15.53 -5.11
C TYR A 64 1.70 -15.49 -6.15
N ASP A 65 2.93 -15.70 -5.67
CA ASP A 65 4.09 -15.84 -6.54
C ASP A 65 4.33 -17.33 -6.83
N ALA A 66 4.06 -17.78 -8.06
CA ALA A 66 4.24 -19.17 -8.43
C ALA A 66 5.71 -19.59 -8.58
N LYS A 67 6.61 -18.64 -8.82
CA LYS A 67 8.04 -18.89 -8.95
C LYS A 67 8.65 -19.15 -7.57
N ASP A 68 8.32 -18.31 -6.61
CA ASP A 68 8.85 -18.40 -5.25
C ASP A 68 7.96 -19.21 -4.30
N GLY A 69 6.74 -19.55 -4.74
CA GLY A 69 5.79 -20.41 -4.04
C GLY A 69 5.12 -19.79 -2.82
N TYR A 70 5.13 -18.47 -2.63
CA TYR A 70 4.53 -17.84 -1.44
C TYR A 70 3.32 -16.97 -1.73
N MET A 71 2.41 -16.93 -0.75
CA MET A 71 1.24 -16.06 -0.73
C MET A 71 1.63 -14.67 -0.23
N SER A 72 1.02 -13.63 -0.81
CA SER A 72 1.08 -12.27 -0.28
C SER A 72 -0.31 -11.67 -0.11
N ILE A 73 -0.48 -10.81 0.87
CA ILE A 73 -1.77 -10.19 1.21
C ILE A 73 -1.59 -8.68 1.26
N LYS A 74 -2.44 -7.96 0.51
CA LYS A 74 -2.56 -6.51 0.62
C LYS A 74 -3.21 -6.13 1.96
N PRO A 75 -2.50 -5.45 2.86
CA PRO A 75 -3.09 -4.92 4.10
C PRO A 75 -4.06 -3.78 3.81
N ASN A 76 -4.68 -3.25 4.86
CA ASN A 76 -5.43 -2.02 4.77
C ASN A 76 -4.47 -0.88 4.36
N PRO A 77 -4.80 -0.15 3.28
CA PRO A 77 -3.95 0.93 2.82
C PRO A 77 -3.94 2.06 3.85
N ASP A 78 -2.79 2.70 4.00
CA ASP A 78 -2.67 3.94 4.77
C ASP A 78 -3.46 5.10 4.11
N PRO A 79 -3.67 6.23 4.81
CA PRO A 79 -4.43 7.36 4.32
C PRO A 79 -3.94 7.91 2.97
N ILE A 80 -2.63 7.90 2.71
CA ILE A 80 -2.05 8.42 1.48
C ILE A 80 -2.36 7.47 0.30
N HIS A 81 -2.15 6.16 0.50
CA HIS A 81 -2.53 5.15 -0.50
C HIS A 81 -4.04 5.19 -0.77
N LYS A 82 -4.87 5.30 0.27
CA LYS A 82 -6.33 5.45 0.12
C LYS A 82 -6.71 6.67 -0.71
N ALA A 83 -6.07 7.81 -0.46
CA ALA A 83 -6.30 9.07 -1.16
C ALA A 83 -5.93 8.96 -2.64
N ALA A 84 -4.76 8.40 -2.96
CA ALA A 84 -4.33 8.15 -4.33
C ALA A 84 -5.28 7.17 -5.04
N ARG A 85 -5.66 6.07 -4.38
CA ARG A 85 -6.61 5.09 -4.95
C ARG A 85 -7.96 5.73 -5.26
N GLY A 86 -8.50 6.55 -4.36
CA GLY A 86 -9.79 7.22 -4.58
C GLY A 86 -9.81 8.09 -5.83
N VAL A 87 -8.73 8.85 -6.05
CA VAL A 87 -8.56 9.67 -7.27
C VAL A 87 -8.48 8.77 -8.50
N MET A 88 -7.66 7.72 -8.45
CA MET A 88 -7.49 6.82 -9.59
C MET A 88 -8.77 6.08 -9.95
N LEU A 89 -9.58 5.65 -8.98
CA LEU A 89 -10.88 5.02 -9.27
C LEU A 89 -11.84 5.98 -9.96
N THR A 90 -11.90 7.24 -9.51
CA THR A 90 -12.70 8.29 -10.16
C THR A 90 -12.23 8.54 -11.59
N PHE A 91 -10.92 8.52 -11.81
CA PHE A 91 -10.33 8.64 -13.15
C PHE A 91 -10.64 7.44 -14.05
N LEU A 92 -10.64 6.22 -13.52
CA LEU A 92 -11.07 5.04 -14.28
C LEU A 92 -12.56 5.13 -14.65
N ASP A 93 -13.41 5.67 -13.78
CA ASP A 93 -14.83 5.91 -14.11
C ASP A 93 -14.98 6.92 -15.26
N GLU A 94 -14.16 7.97 -15.32
CA GLU A 94 -14.15 8.91 -16.46
C GLU A 94 -13.77 8.20 -17.76
N ILE A 95 -12.74 7.34 -17.73
CA ILE A 95 -12.35 6.52 -18.88
C ILE A 95 -13.52 5.65 -19.33
N VAL A 96 -14.21 4.99 -18.39
CA VAL A 96 -15.37 4.15 -18.69
C VAL A 96 -16.48 4.97 -19.34
N GLN A 97 -16.83 6.14 -18.79
CA GLN A 97 -17.86 7.01 -19.36
C GLN A 97 -17.54 7.41 -20.80
N LYS A 98 -16.30 7.82 -21.10
CA LYS A 98 -15.88 8.14 -22.47
C LYS A 98 -15.89 6.90 -23.38
N SER A 99 -15.52 5.74 -22.85
CA SER A 99 -15.51 4.46 -23.59
C SER A 99 -16.91 4.00 -23.97
N VAL A 100 -17.89 4.14 -23.07
CA VAL A 100 -19.30 3.81 -23.35
C VAL A 100 -19.87 4.74 -24.42
N LEU A 101 -19.54 6.04 -24.41
CA LEU A 101 -19.96 6.99 -25.45
C LEU A 101 -19.37 6.65 -26.82
N ALA A 102 -18.09 6.26 -26.86
CA ALA A 102 -17.41 5.88 -28.10
C ALA A 102 -17.84 4.49 -28.62
N TYR A 103 -18.18 3.56 -27.71
CA TYR A 103 -18.52 2.17 -28.03
C TYR A 103 -19.75 1.67 -27.25
N PRO A 104 -20.97 2.12 -27.61
CA PRO A 104 -22.19 1.84 -26.81
C PRO A 104 -22.60 0.36 -26.70
N LYS A 105 -21.98 -0.52 -27.49
CA LYS A 105 -22.24 -1.97 -27.47
C LYS A 105 -21.31 -2.75 -26.53
N ARG A 106 -20.35 -2.07 -25.91
CA ARG A 106 -19.41 -2.67 -24.96
C ARG A 106 -19.79 -2.21 -23.57
N GLU A 107 -19.79 -3.15 -22.65
CA GLU A 107 -20.01 -2.89 -21.23
C GLU A 107 -18.67 -2.86 -20.52
N TYR A 108 -18.49 -1.86 -19.66
CA TYR A 108 -17.29 -1.66 -18.90
C TYR A 108 -17.64 -1.43 -17.43
N SER A 109 -16.80 -1.94 -16.53
CA SER A 109 -16.95 -1.74 -15.09
C SER A 109 -15.62 -1.44 -14.42
N VAL A 110 -15.65 -0.56 -13.42
CA VAL A 110 -14.51 -0.32 -12.54
C VAL A 110 -14.62 -1.23 -11.33
N THR A 111 -13.59 -2.05 -11.10
CA THR A 111 -13.44 -2.81 -9.86
C THR A 111 -12.07 -2.56 -9.25
N PHE A 112 -11.85 -3.02 -8.02
CA PHE A 112 -10.57 -2.90 -7.34
C PHE A 112 -10.34 -4.08 -6.41
N ASN A 113 -9.08 -4.33 -6.07
CA ASN A 113 -8.67 -5.43 -5.20
C ASN A 113 -9.13 -6.82 -5.66
N GLN A 114 -9.54 -6.98 -6.92
CA GLN A 114 -9.98 -8.27 -7.47
C GLN A 114 -8.76 -9.07 -7.96
N PRO A 115 -8.55 -10.30 -7.46
CA PRO A 115 -7.45 -11.16 -7.89
C PRO A 115 -7.73 -11.90 -9.20
N TYR A 116 -6.69 -12.14 -9.99
CA TYR A 116 -6.74 -12.90 -11.25
C TYR A 116 -5.63 -13.95 -11.31
N PHE A 117 -5.95 -15.12 -11.87
CA PHE A 117 -4.95 -16.09 -12.29
C PHE A 117 -4.32 -15.64 -13.60
N LEU A 118 -3.02 -15.35 -13.56
CA LEU A 118 -2.26 -14.99 -14.75
C LEU A 118 -2.00 -16.21 -15.64
N LYS A 119 -1.60 -15.94 -16.89
CA LYS A 119 -1.41 -16.88 -17.99
C LYS A 119 -0.08 -16.62 -18.70
N GLY A 120 0.29 -17.53 -19.60
CA GLY A 120 1.53 -17.39 -20.36
C GLY A 120 2.76 -17.61 -19.48
N GLU A 121 3.76 -16.75 -19.58
CA GLU A 121 4.98 -16.86 -18.76
C GLU A 121 4.73 -16.69 -17.26
N PHE A 122 3.62 -16.04 -16.88
CA PHE A 122 3.19 -15.86 -15.50
C PHE A 122 2.09 -16.87 -15.10
N GLU A 123 1.97 -18.00 -15.80
CA GLU A 123 0.98 -19.01 -15.44
C GLU A 123 1.15 -19.50 -13.99
N GLY A 124 0.03 -19.55 -13.26
CA GLY A 124 0.00 -19.98 -11.87
C GLY A 124 0.13 -18.83 -10.87
N HIS A 125 0.62 -17.66 -11.28
CA HIS A 125 0.61 -16.47 -10.43
C HIS A 125 -0.83 -15.98 -10.19
N ILE A 126 -1.07 -15.41 -9.01
CA ILE A 126 -2.30 -14.66 -8.69
C ILE A 126 -1.90 -13.21 -8.46
N GLN A 127 -2.58 -12.28 -9.14
CA GLN A 127 -2.28 -10.86 -9.05
C GLN A 127 -3.53 -10.03 -8.80
N THR A 128 -3.37 -8.97 -8.01
CA THR A 128 -4.45 -8.04 -7.63
C THR A 128 -4.02 -6.59 -7.88
N SER A 129 -4.94 -5.77 -8.39
CA SER A 129 -4.77 -4.34 -8.68
C SER A 129 -5.32 -3.43 -7.56
N ASP A 130 -4.96 -2.15 -7.58
CA ASP A 130 -5.57 -1.10 -6.73
C ASP A 130 -6.81 -0.47 -7.38
N GLY A 131 -6.96 -0.68 -8.68
CA GLY A 131 -8.14 -0.32 -9.48
C GLY A 131 -7.98 -0.92 -10.88
N GLN A 132 -9.08 -1.18 -11.57
CA GLN A 132 -9.05 -1.75 -12.91
C GLN A 132 -10.34 -1.52 -13.68
N ILE A 133 -10.23 -1.47 -15.00
CA ILE A 133 -11.37 -1.44 -15.92
C ILE A 133 -11.52 -2.83 -16.52
N ASN A 134 -12.66 -3.46 -16.28
CA ASN A 134 -13.05 -4.71 -16.93
C ASN A 134 -13.95 -4.39 -18.12
N GLU A 135 -13.79 -5.14 -19.20
CA GLU A 135 -14.73 -5.19 -20.31
C GLU A 135 -15.49 -6.52 -20.20
N ASP A 136 -16.80 -6.51 -20.41
CA ASP A 136 -17.60 -7.71 -20.36
C ASP A 136 -17.12 -8.76 -21.39
N ASP A 137 -17.37 -10.03 -21.07
CA ASP A 137 -16.88 -11.19 -21.84
C ASP A 137 -15.36 -11.29 -21.99
N THR A 138 -14.59 -10.58 -21.15
CA THR A 138 -13.13 -10.71 -21.10
C THR A 138 -12.64 -11.33 -19.80
N ASP A 139 -11.66 -12.24 -19.90
CA ASP A 139 -11.07 -12.91 -18.74
C ASP A 139 -10.16 -11.98 -17.89
N PHE A 140 -9.81 -10.80 -18.39
CA PHE A 140 -8.78 -9.93 -17.81
C PHE A 140 -9.09 -8.44 -18.01
N PRO A 141 -8.71 -7.58 -17.07
CA PRO A 141 -8.91 -6.15 -17.17
C PRO A 141 -8.11 -5.52 -18.32
N ARG A 142 -8.65 -4.45 -18.89
CA ARG A 142 -8.03 -3.67 -19.98
C ARG A 142 -7.01 -2.66 -19.48
N VAL A 143 -7.37 -1.96 -18.41
CA VAL A 143 -6.55 -0.97 -17.73
C VAL A 143 -6.43 -1.39 -16.28
N VAL A 144 -5.22 -1.28 -15.73
CA VAL A 144 -4.93 -1.60 -14.34
C VAL A 144 -4.23 -0.42 -13.69
N VAL A 145 -4.58 -0.13 -12.43
CA VAL A 145 -3.88 0.82 -11.56
C VAL A 145 -3.16 0.03 -10.47
N LEU A 146 -1.90 0.37 -10.24
CA LEU A 146 -1.10 -0.12 -9.12
C LEU A 146 -0.60 1.05 -8.29
N ILE A 147 -0.61 0.90 -6.97
CA ILE A 147 -0.11 1.91 -6.04
C ILE A 147 0.81 1.23 -5.03
N GLY A 148 2.02 1.76 -4.83
CA GLY A 148 3.00 1.16 -3.94
C GLY A 148 4.41 1.68 -4.13
N ASN A 149 5.41 0.87 -3.78
CA ASN A 149 6.82 1.19 -4.04
C ASN A 149 7.25 0.77 -5.46
N LEU A 150 8.31 1.39 -5.99
CA LEU A 150 8.76 1.18 -7.36
C LEU A 150 9.06 -0.29 -7.71
N GLU A 151 9.67 -1.06 -6.80
CA GLU A 151 9.98 -2.47 -7.05
C GLU A 151 8.72 -3.31 -7.25
N GLU A 152 7.72 -3.13 -6.38
CA GLU A 152 6.42 -3.80 -6.47
C GLU A 152 5.67 -3.39 -7.73
N LEU A 153 5.71 -2.10 -8.07
CA LEU A 153 5.05 -1.54 -9.26
C LEU A 153 5.66 -2.11 -10.54
N ASN A 154 6.98 -2.11 -10.69
CA ASN A 154 7.65 -2.64 -11.88
C ASN A 154 7.36 -4.12 -12.10
N ARG A 155 7.48 -4.93 -11.03
CA ARG A 155 7.15 -6.37 -11.10
C ARG A 155 5.66 -6.58 -11.39
N GLY A 156 4.79 -5.77 -10.79
CA GLY A 156 3.35 -5.85 -10.97
C GLY A 156 2.91 -5.46 -12.38
N ALA A 157 3.46 -4.38 -12.92
CA ALA A 157 3.18 -3.90 -14.27
C ALA A 157 3.58 -4.94 -15.31
N ASN A 158 4.78 -5.50 -15.20
CA ASN A 158 5.23 -6.58 -16.08
C ASN A 158 4.26 -7.79 -16.03
N LYS A 159 3.91 -8.26 -14.83
CA LYS A 159 2.93 -9.35 -14.63
C LYS A 159 1.58 -9.06 -15.30
N TRP A 160 1.05 -7.85 -15.17
CA TRP A 160 -0.22 -7.47 -15.79
C TRP A 160 -0.13 -7.35 -17.31
N LEU A 161 0.90 -6.65 -17.80
CA LEU A 161 1.08 -6.43 -19.23
C LEU A 161 1.28 -7.74 -19.97
N TYR A 162 2.11 -8.66 -19.47
CA TYR A 162 2.45 -9.89 -20.22
C TYR A 162 1.70 -11.14 -19.75
N GLY A 163 1.18 -11.16 -18.51
CA GLY A 163 0.46 -12.29 -17.92
C GLY A 163 -1.03 -12.41 -18.26
N THR A 164 -1.57 -11.53 -19.10
CA THR A 164 -3.02 -11.45 -19.38
C THR A 164 -3.41 -11.77 -20.83
N LYS A 165 -2.61 -12.58 -21.52
CA LYS A 165 -2.83 -12.91 -22.95
C LYS A 165 -3.05 -11.67 -23.83
N ARG A 166 -2.32 -10.58 -23.54
CA ARG A 166 -2.41 -9.29 -24.26
C ARG A 166 -3.74 -8.55 -24.09
N LYS A 167 -4.52 -8.88 -23.06
CA LYS A 167 -5.80 -8.21 -22.78
C LYS A 167 -5.62 -6.92 -21.99
N THR A 168 -4.77 -6.93 -20.96
CA THR A 168 -4.32 -5.70 -20.31
C THR A 168 -3.38 -4.98 -21.23
N ARG A 169 -3.78 -3.77 -21.62
CA ARG A 169 -3.07 -2.92 -22.57
C ARG A 169 -2.27 -1.84 -21.87
N LEU A 170 -2.77 -1.39 -20.72
CA LEU A 170 -2.21 -0.29 -19.98
C LEU A 170 -2.15 -0.60 -18.48
N VAL A 171 -1.03 -0.25 -17.86
CA VAL A 171 -0.86 -0.21 -16.42
C VAL A 171 -0.45 1.20 -16.00
N ILE A 172 -1.21 1.80 -15.10
CA ILE A 172 -0.89 3.10 -14.49
C ILE A 172 -0.33 2.83 -13.10
N CYS A 173 0.89 3.26 -12.86
CA CYS A 173 1.59 3.03 -11.60
C CYS A 173 1.72 4.35 -10.85
N VAL A 174 1.25 4.38 -9.60
CA VAL A 174 1.46 5.50 -8.68
C VAL A 174 2.46 5.05 -7.62
N GLU A 175 3.70 5.44 -7.78
CA GLU A 175 4.70 5.26 -6.74
C GLU A 175 4.44 6.24 -5.62
N ILE A 176 4.43 5.74 -4.39
CA ILE A 176 4.38 6.56 -3.18
C ILE A 176 5.51 6.08 -2.28
N PHE A 177 6.41 7.00 -1.93
CA PHE A 177 7.47 6.70 -0.99
C PHE A 177 7.57 7.78 0.08
N GLU A 178 7.89 7.34 1.28
CA GLU A 178 8.16 8.19 2.43
C GLU A 178 9.60 7.94 2.86
N ARG A 179 10.42 8.98 2.89
CA ARG A 179 11.72 8.91 3.57
C ARG A 179 11.49 8.73 5.07
N PRO A 180 12.34 8.03 5.82
CA PRO A 180 12.11 7.85 7.25
C PRO A 180 11.88 9.17 8.00
N PRO A 181 10.95 9.25 8.96
CA PRO A 181 10.90 10.36 9.91
C PRO A 181 12.12 10.31 10.86
N PRO A 182 12.48 11.43 11.50
CA PRO A 182 13.42 11.43 12.62
C PRO A 182 12.94 10.49 13.76
N SER A 183 13.86 9.72 14.34
CA SER A 183 13.54 8.84 15.49
C SER A 183 13.60 9.65 16.79
N GLU A 184 12.45 9.84 17.44
CA GLU A 184 12.32 10.77 18.58
C GLU A 184 11.57 10.15 19.79
N PHE A 185 11.82 8.88 20.08
CA PHE A 185 11.33 8.21 21.29
C PHE A 185 12.22 8.55 22.51
N PRO A 186 11.69 8.87 23.72
CA PRO A 186 10.30 8.71 24.17
C PRO A 186 9.46 10.01 24.24
N TRP A 187 9.65 10.97 23.32
CA TRP A 187 8.86 12.22 23.26
C TRP A 187 8.76 12.99 24.60
N GLY A 188 9.87 12.99 25.36
CA GLY A 188 9.97 13.65 26.66
C GLY A 188 9.22 12.97 27.82
N LEU A 189 8.72 11.75 27.65
CA LEU A 189 8.02 11.00 28.70
C LEU A 189 8.93 10.00 29.42
N SER A 190 8.69 9.79 30.72
CA SER A 190 9.25 8.68 31.47
C SER A 190 8.47 7.38 31.24
N THR A 191 9.08 6.23 31.54
CA THR A 191 8.40 4.92 31.48
C THR A 191 7.12 4.88 32.31
N GLU A 192 7.13 5.47 33.50
CA GLU A 192 5.94 5.52 34.37
C GLU A 192 4.81 6.37 33.76
N GLN A 193 5.15 7.44 33.04
CA GLN A 193 4.17 8.26 32.35
C GLN A 193 3.57 7.50 31.16
N LEU A 194 4.40 6.81 30.38
CA LEU A 194 3.95 5.99 29.25
C LEU A 194 2.91 4.94 29.67
N LEU A 195 3.11 4.29 30.82
CA LEU A 195 2.19 3.27 31.36
C LEU A 195 0.85 3.84 31.86
N LYS A 196 0.81 5.13 32.23
CA LYS A 196 -0.38 5.78 32.80
C LYS A 196 -1.26 6.45 31.74
N ILE A 197 -0.69 6.79 30.58
CA ILE A 197 -1.41 7.50 29.52
C ILE A 197 -2.14 6.47 28.64
N PRO A 198 -3.46 6.57 28.48
CA PRO A 198 -4.20 5.72 27.54
C PRO A 198 -3.72 5.94 26.10
N ARG A 199 -3.86 4.93 25.24
CA ARG A 199 -3.44 4.93 23.84
C ARG A 199 -3.76 6.23 23.09
N ASP A 200 -5.02 6.66 23.11
CA ASP A 200 -5.45 7.86 22.36
C ASP A 200 -4.84 9.15 22.97
N GLY A 201 -4.68 9.18 24.29
CA GLY A 201 -3.98 10.27 24.98
C GLY A 201 -2.49 10.32 24.61
N LEU A 202 -1.85 9.16 24.46
CA LEU A 202 -0.45 9.05 24.09
C LEU A 202 -0.24 9.47 22.63
N SER A 203 -1.10 9.02 21.71
CA SER A 203 -1.10 9.48 20.32
C SER A 203 -1.19 11.01 20.21
N ASN A 204 -2.14 11.63 20.93
CA ASN A 204 -2.27 13.08 20.97
C ASN A 204 -1.04 13.78 21.55
N HIS A 205 -0.42 13.20 22.59
CA HIS A 205 0.84 13.72 23.15
C HIS A 205 1.96 13.70 22.11
N ILE A 206 2.13 12.60 21.37
CA ILE A 206 3.16 12.44 20.34
C ILE A 206 2.99 13.50 19.25
N LEU A 207 1.77 13.67 18.73
CA LEU A 207 1.46 14.70 17.72
C LEU A 207 1.83 16.10 18.20
N ASN A 208 1.41 16.45 19.43
CA ASN A 208 1.71 17.74 20.02
C ASN A 208 3.20 17.92 20.25
N TRP A 209 3.91 16.89 20.70
CA TRP A 209 5.34 16.96 20.96
C TRP A 209 6.11 17.30 19.67
N HIS A 210 5.84 16.60 18.56
CA HIS A 210 6.44 16.93 17.26
C HIS A 210 6.08 18.35 16.81
N SER A 211 4.82 18.76 17.01
CA SER A 211 4.39 20.13 16.72
C SER A 211 5.24 21.19 17.44
N HIS A 212 5.45 21.03 18.75
CA HIS A 212 6.20 21.99 19.58
C HIS A 212 7.72 21.98 19.34
N HIS A 213 8.29 20.85 18.93
CA HIS A 213 9.75 20.70 18.74
C HIS A 213 10.20 20.96 17.30
N GLY A 214 9.27 21.32 16.40
CA GLY A 214 9.59 21.63 15.01
C GLY A 214 10.05 20.41 14.20
N SER A 215 9.80 19.20 14.71
CA SER A 215 10.04 17.95 14.01
C SER A 215 8.74 17.44 13.38
N SER A 216 8.86 16.54 12.41
CA SER A 216 7.73 15.94 11.73
C SER A 216 7.60 14.47 12.14
N ILE A 217 6.39 14.06 12.50
CA ILE A 217 6.08 12.65 12.81
C ILE A 217 6.10 11.75 11.56
N ARG A 218 5.95 12.38 10.39
CA ARG A 218 6.10 11.77 9.07
C ARG A 218 7.41 12.25 8.43
N GLY A 219 8.01 11.44 7.57
CA GLY A 219 9.13 11.92 6.78
C GLY A 219 8.69 12.67 5.53
N ALA A 220 9.66 12.93 4.65
CA ALA A 220 9.40 13.54 3.37
C ALA A 220 8.65 12.55 2.46
N ILE A 221 7.47 12.93 1.99
CA ILE A 221 6.65 12.10 1.11
C ILE A 221 6.81 12.61 -0.31
N ALA A 222 6.95 11.69 -1.24
CA ALA A 222 6.88 11.99 -2.66
C ALA A 222 6.04 10.93 -3.38
N ALA A 223 5.51 11.33 -4.52
CA ALA A 223 4.78 10.46 -5.41
C ALA A 223 5.22 10.66 -6.86
N ASN A 224 5.27 9.56 -7.60
CA ASN A 224 5.55 9.55 -9.03
C ASN A 224 4.44 8.79 -9.75
N LEU A 225 4.08 9.22 -10.96
CA LEU A 225 3.13 8.52 -11.81
C LEU A 225 3.83 8.04 -13.07
N PHE A 226 3.65 6.76 -13.39
CA PHE A 226 4.16 6.12 -14.59
C PHE A 226 3.01 5.54 -15.39
N VAL A 227 3.14 5.57 -16.71
CA VAL A 227 2.19 4.99 -17.66
C VAL A 227 2.95 3.92 -18.42
N CYS A 228 2.60 2.66 -18.17
CA CYS A 228 3.28 1.52 -18.76
C CYS A 228 2.37 0.85 -19.78
N ASP A 229 2.86 0.73 -21.02
CA ASP A 229 2.31 -0.17 -22.02
C ASP A 229 3.39 -1.18 -22.46
N ARG A 230 3.12 -1.94 -23.52
CA ARG A 230 4.06 -2.99 -24.00
C ARG A 230 5.05 -2.49 -25.04
N ASP A 231 4.76 -1.35 -25.64
CA ASP A 231 5.49 -0.78 -26.77
C ASP A 231 6.47 0.30 -26.28
N ASP A 232 6.30 0.79 -25.05
CA ASP A 232 7.10 1.82 -24.42
C ASP A 232 7.70 1.33 -23.08
N ASP A 233 9.03 1.22 -23.04
CA ASP A 233 9.81 1.02 -21.82
C ASP A 233 9.91 2.36 -21.06
N GLN A 234 8.75 2.95 -20.66
CA GLN A 234 8.75 4.20 -19.90
C GLN A 234 9.45 4.00 -18.55
N THR A 235 10.70 4.45 -18.52
CA THR A 235 11.55 4.47 -17.32
C THR A 235 11.43 5.78 -16.55
N GLU A 236 10.94 6.84 -17.20
CA GLU A 236 10.73 8.14 -16.59
C GLU A 236 9.26 8.36 -16.21
N PRO A 237 8.99 8.96 -15.04
CA PRO A 237 7.63 9.27 -14.64
C PRO A 237 7.06 10.43 -15.47
N VAL A 238 5.77 10.34 -15.79
CA VAL A 238 5.03 11.42 -16.46
C VAL A 238 4.69 12.57 -15.50
N TRP A 239 4.70 12.29 -14.19
CA TRP A 239 4.54 13.26 -13.12
C TRP A 239 5.33 12.88 -11.88
N GLN A 240 5.88 13.88 -11.21
CA GLN A 240 6.53 13.77 -9.91
C GLN A 240 6.04 14.88 -8.99
N SER A 241 5.92 14.57 -7.71
CA SER A 241 5.54 15.55 -6.69
C SER A 241 6.16 15.24 -5.34
N ASN A 242 6.67 16.30 -4.68
CA ASN A 242 7.11 16.28 -3.30
C ASN A 242 6.07 16.98 -2.42
N PHE A 243 5.81 16.40 -1.25
CA PHE A 243 4.77 16.85 -0.33
C PHE A 243 5.37 17.33 0.99
N GLY A 244 5.25 18.63 1.21
CA GLY A 244 5.76 19.34 2.38
C GLY A 244 4.81 19.38 3.57
N GLY A 245 5.19 20.18 4.57
CA GLY A 245 4.29 20.59 5.65
C GLY A 245 3.22 21.56 5.14
N LYS A 246 2.14 21.77 5.92
CA LYS A 246 1.12 22.78 5.58
C LYS A 246 1.66 24.20 5.71
N ASP A 247 2.16 24.52 6.89
CA ASP A 247 2.49 25.92 7.24
C ASP A 247 3.99 26.15 7.47
N ARG A 248 4.79 25.09 7.51
CA ARG A 248 6.21 25.17 7.87
C ARG A 248 7.05 24.14 7.16
N ALA A 249 8.28 24.53 6.86
CA ALA A 249 9.33 23.61 6.48
C ALA A 249 9.72 22.72 7.67
N PHE A 250 10.23 21.53 7.38
CA PHE A 250 10.80 20.64 8.39
C PHE A 250 12.08 19.99 7.88
N LYS A 251 12.87 19.43 8.81
CA LYS A 251 14.05 18.63 8.48
C LYS A 251 13.67 17.16 8.39
N ASP A 252 14.03 16.50 7.29
CA ASP A 252 13.87 15.05 7.17
C ASP A 252 14.97 14.29 7.93
N SER A 253 14.94 12.95 7.89
CA SER A 253 15.95 12.11 8.56
C SER A 253 17.38 12.30 8.05
N PHE A 254 17.56 12.91 6.86
CA PHE A 254 18.87 13.19 6.27
C PHE A 254 19.36 14.61 6.58
N GLY A 255 18.54 15.43 7.25
CA GLY A 255 18.83 16.83 7.53
C GLY A 255 18.50 17.76 6.35
N ASP A 256 17.86 17.26 5.30
CA ASP A 256 17.39 18.07 4.19
C ASP A 256 16.19 18.92 4.63
N THR A 257 16.11 20.16 4.14
CA THR A 257 14.93 21.01 4.37
C THR A 257 13.84 20.62 3.39
N VAL A 258 12.71 20.13 3.89
CA VAL A 258 11.50 19.94 3.10
C VAL A 258 10.67 21.23 3.21
N PRO A 259 10.45 21.97 2.10
CA PRO A 259 9.64 23.19 2.12
C PRO A 259 8.17 22.88 2.40
N PRO A 260 7.35 23.86 2.85
CA PRO A 260 5.91 23.69 2.93
C PRO A 260 5.27 23.64 1.54
N GLY A 261 4.07 23.04 1.45
CA GLY A 261 3.28 22.99 0.23
C GLY A 261 3.54 21.75 -0.63
N VAL A 262 3.25 21.88 -1.93
CA VAL A 262 3.44 20.83 -2.95
C VAL A 262 4.37 21.37 -4.03
N GLU A 263 5.44 20.63 -4.32
CA GLU A 263 6.34 20.92 -5.43
C GLU A 263 6.18 19.82 -6.47
N SER A 264 5.65 20.17 -7.65
CA SER A 264 5.36 19.21 -8.71
C SER A 264 6.11 19.53 -9.99
N TYR A 265 6.56 18.47 -10.65
CA TYR A 265 7.10 18.46 -12.00
C TYR A 265 6.24 17.57 -12.89
N ARG A 266 5.96 18.04 -14.12
CA ARG A 266 5.19 17.29 -15.13
C ARG A 266 5.99 17.18 -16.40
N ASN A 267 6.05 15.96 -16.94
CA ASN A 267 6.59 15.76 -18.27
C ASN A 267 5.50 16.10 -19.29
N THR A 268 5.60 17.29 -19.89
CA THR A 268 4.59 17.81 -20.83
C THR A 268 4.45 16.99 -22.10
N ALA A 269 5.41 16.10 -22.41
CA ALA A 269 5.33 15.22 -23.58
C ALA A 269 4.26 14.11 -23.45
N HIS A 270 3.76 13.84 -22.24
CA HIS A 270 2.88 12.70 -21.95
C HIS A 270 1.64 13.08 -21.11
N LEU A 271 1.14 14.31 -21.24
CA LEU A 271 0.00 14.80 -20.43
C LEU A 271 -1.30 14.05 -20.70
N ASN A 272 -1.46 13.57 -21.94
CA ASN A 272 -2.70 12.97 -22.40
C ASN A 272 -2.47 11.48 -22.64
N LEU A 273 -3.27 10.67 -21.97
CA LEU A 273 -3.27 9.24 -22.18
C LEU A 273 -4.13 8.93 -23.42
N GLN A 274 -3.49 8.47 -24.48
CA GLN A 274 -4.19 7.93 -25.64
C GLN A 274 -4.49 6.46 -25.42
N LEU A 275 -5.75 6.14 -25.18
CA LEU A 275 -6.20 4.76 -25.11
C LEU A 275 -6.32 4.21 -26.53
N THR A 276 -6.20 2.88 -26.67
CA THR A 276 -6.17 2.14 -27.95
C THR A 276 -7.39 2.31 -28.86
N ASP A 277 -8.39 3.04 -28.40
CA ASP A 277 -9.64 3.28 -29.09
C ASP A 277 -9.81 4.78 -29.45
N GLY A 278 -8.72 5.55 -29.45
CA GLY A 278 -8.71 6.98 -29.78
C GLY A 278 -9.33 7.87 -28.69
N ILE A 279 -9.57 7.31 -27.51
CA ILE A 279 -10.06 8.04 -26.34
C ILE A 279 -8.88 8.74 -25.69
N GLU A 280 -9.02 10.05 -25.55
CA GLU A 280 -8.05 10.89 -24.87
C GLU A 280 -8.59 11.31 -23.50
N VAL A 281 -7.76 11.09 -22.48
CA VAL A 281 -8.05 11.50 -21.10
C VAL A 281 -6.83 12.18 -20.50
N ASP A 282 -7.08 13.25 -19.76
CA ASP A 282 -6.05 13.96 -19.02
C ASP A 282 -5.74 13.19 -17.75
N LEU A 283 -4.46 12.99 -17.43
CA LEU A 283 -4.09 12.35 -16.18
C LEU A 283 -4.57 13.20 -14.98
N PRO A 284 -5.07 12.57 -13.88
CA PRO A 284 -5.73 13.28 -12.78
C PRO A 284 -4.73 13.90 -11.80
N VAL A 285 -3.68 14.54 -12.32
CA VAL A 285 -2.49 14.92 -11.56
C VAL A 285 -2.81 15.93 -10.46
N HIS A 286 -3.60 16.97 -10.76
CA HIS A 286 -4.02 17.94 -9.73
C HIS A 286 -4.89 17.30 -8.65
N ALA A 287 -5.77 16.37 -9.02
CA ALA A 287 -6.59 15.66 -8.05
C ALA A 287 -5.74 14.75 -7.16
N LEU A 288 -4.68 14.13 -7.70
CA LEU A 288 -3.70 13.36 -6.92
C LEU A 288 -2.94 14.26 -5.94
N GLU A 289 -2.40 15.39 -6.40
CA GLU A 289 -1.72 16.39 -5.58
C GLU A 289 -2.60 16.81 -4.39
N ASP A 290 -3.82 17.26 -4.67
CA ASP A 290 -4.77 17.73 -3.66
C ASP A 290 -5.18 16.64 -2.68
N SER A 291 -5.48 15.44 -3.18
CA SER A 291 -5.97 14.33 -2.36
C SER A 291 -4.88 13.81 -1.42
N ILE A 292 -3.66 13.59 -1.94
CA ILE A 292 -2.50 13.17 -1.15
C ILE A 292 -2.18 14.25 -0.11
N TYR A 293 -2.10 15.51 -0.53
CA TYR A 293 -1.77 16.62 0.36
C TYR A 293 -2.79 16.81 1.49
N ARG A 294 -4.07 16.51 1.27
CA ARG A 294 -5.09 16.53 2.34
C ARG A 294 -4.96 15.34 3.28
N ALA A 295 -4.64 14.15 2.78
CA ALA A 295 -4.48 12.93 3.57
C ALA A 295 -3.25 12.91 4.47
N LEU A 296 -2.33 13.86 4.27
CA LEU A 296 -1.12 14.05 5.06
C LEU A 296 -1.36 14.21 6.58
N ASP A 297 -2.48 14.82 6.98
CA ASP A 297 -2.82 15.01 8.40
C ASP A 297 -3.35 13.71 9.02
N ASP A 298 -4.26 13.03 8.31
CA ASP A 298 -4.77 11.72 8.71
C ASP A 298 -3.62 10.70 8.81
N PHE A 299 -2.66 10.77 7.89
CA PHE A 299 -1.45 9.96 7.93
C PHE A 299 -0.60 10.24 9.18
N ALA A 300 -0.46 11.51 9.58
CA ALA A 300 0.24 11.87 10.81
C ALA A 300 -0.47 11.32 12.06
N VAL A 301 -1.80 11.39 12.09
CA VAL A 301 -2.61 10.81 13.18
C VAL A 301 -2.44 9.29 13.26
N GLU A 302 -2.50 8.60 12.12
CA GLU A 302 -2.29 7.15 12.07
C GLU A 302 -0.87 6.76 12.54
N ARG A 303 0.15 7.53 12.13
CA ARG A 303 1.53 7.34 12.60
C ARG A 303 1.66 7.49 14.11
N ALA A 304 1.02 8.50 14.70
CA ALA A 304 1.02 8.69 16.15
C ALA A 304 0.35 7.54 16.89
N MET A 305 -0.75 7.03 16.36
CA MET A 305 -1.42 5.85 16.92
C MET A 305 -0.54 4.60 16.88
N ILE A 306 0.14 4.36 15.74
CA ILE A 306 1.07 3.23 15.61
C ILE A 306 2.24 3.36 16.59
N GLN A 307 2.83 4.55 16.72
CA GLN A 307 3.92 4.78 17.67
C GLN A 307 3.46 4.63 19.14
N ALA A 308 2.23 5.04 19.47
CA ALA A 308 1.65 4.85 20.79
C ALA A 308 1.45 3.36 21.10
N ASP A 309 0.94 2.57 20.16
CA ASP A 309 0.80 1.11 20.30
C ASP A 309 2.17 0.44 20.50
N GLU A 310 3.16 0.81 19.69
CA GLU A 310 4.53 0.29 19.82
C GLU A 310 5.13 0.60 21.21
N ALA A 311 4.96 1.82 21.72
CA ALA A 311 5.45 2.22 23.03
C ALA A 311 4.76 1.46 24.18
N LEU A 312 3.45 1.24 24.09
CA LEU A 312 2.69 0.50 25.12
C LEU A 312 3.05 -0.99 25.15
N ASP A 313 3.38 -1.58 24.01
CA ASP A 313 3.82 -2.98 23.95
C ASP A 313 5.27 -3.16 24.46
N LEU A 314 6.17 -2.23 24.11
CA LEU A 314 7.55 -2.22 24.61
C LEU A 314 7.64 -2.03 26.14
N THR A 315 6.71 -1.27 26.72
CA THR A 315 6.67 -1.07 28.18
C THR A 315 6.15 -2.32 28.91
N LYS A 316 5.11 -3.00 28.39
CA LYS A 316 4.60 -4.27 28.97
C LYS A 316 5.63 -5.40 28.95
N THR A 317 6.39 -5.53 27.87
CA THR A 317 7.42 -6.58 27.73
C THR A 317 8.60 -6.38 28.69
N ARG A 318 8.93 -5.13 29.05
CA ARG A 318 9.93 -4.79 30.06
C ARG A 318 9.47 -5.10 31.49
N ASP A 319 8.19 -4.88 31.81
CA ASP A 319 7.68 -5.20 33.15
C ASP A 319 7.54 -6.72 33.36
N GLY A 320 7.08 -7.47 32.35
CA GLY A 320 6.93 -8.93 32.44
C GLY A 320 8.26 -9.71 32.55
N SER A 321 9.37 -9.11 32.10
CA SER A 321 10.73 -9.67 32.26
C SER A 321 11.34 -9.36 33.63
N THR A 322 10.73 -8.45 34.41
CA THR A 322 11.20 -8.10 35.76
C THR A 322 10.55 -8.98 36.84
N GLU A 323 9.34 -9.52 36.60
CA GLU A 323 8.67 -10.43 37.54
C GLU A 323 9.24 -11.86 37.59
N THR A 324 9.87 -12.34 36.52
CA THR A 324 10.45 -13.70 36.48
C THR A 324 11.79 -13.86 37.23
N ARG A 325 12.35 -12.79 37.81
CA ARG A 325 13.61 -12.84 38.58
C ARG A 325 13.43 -12.84 40.11
N LYS A 326 12.21 -12.73 40.65
CA LYS A 326 11.94 -12.82 42.09
C LYS A 326 11.30 -14.15 42.45
N GLY A 327 12.07 -15.23 42.40
CA GLY A 327 11.49 -16.55 42.66
C GLY A 327 12.46 -17.71 42.86
N LYS A 328 13.50 -17.56 43.68
CA LYS A 328 14.05 -18.68 44.48
C LYS A 328 14.62 -18.14 45.80
N PRO A 329 13.98 -18.39 46.95
CA PRO A 329 14.69 -18.36 48.22
C PRO A 329 15.71 -19.51 48.20
N LYS A 330 16.96 -19.21 48.53
CA LYS A 330 17.92 -20.27 48.90
C LYS A 330 17.40 -20.90 50.18
N VAL A 331 17.10 -22.19 50.13
CA VAL A 331 17.05 -23.07 51.31
C VAL A 331 18.35 -23.83 51.36
#